data_AF-A0A0J7L5W1-F1
#
_entry.id   AF-A0A0J7L5W1-F1
#
_cell.length_a   1.000
_cell.length_b   1.000
_cell.length_c   1.000
_cell.angle_alpha   90.00
_cell.angle_beta   90.00
_cell.angle_gamma   90.00
#
_symmetry.space_group_name_H-M   'P 1'
#
loop_
_entity.id
_entity.type
_entity.pdbx_description
1 polymer ?
#
loop_
_entity_poly.entity_id
_entity_poly.type
_entity_poly.pdbx_seq_one_letter_code
_entity_poly.pdbx_strand_id
1 'polypeptide(L)'
;MFVLSFIAFISTQRLLFENHFDFSPDGMSFYINQFSKFNGLFAATITIILAYYGIERLKAAERANIDKVRLDRYSDWKTITDARIDVVKDENPLFRREFINIRYQLFEDLYPAFAIENKKQLRALFNKYFANLIPAFESNNKKQQGCGGIYQSAAYTYFGQNFLFVFLGSVIGVKYDNATEDLLEMYLASLPSDRIIDSLAYQSALERYIKYNN
;
A
#
# COMPACT_ATOMS: atom_id res chain seq x y z
N MET A 1 18.36 37.30 9.09
CA MET A 1 19.74 37.10 8.59
C MET A 1 19.85 37.37 7.10
N PHE A 2 19.12 36.66 6.23
CA PHE A 2 19.10 36.92 4.78
C PHE A 2 18.82 38.38 4.38
N VAL A 3 17.75 38.97 4.92
CA VAL A 3 17.39 40.38 4.65
C VAL A 3 18.49 41.33 5.12
N LEU A 4 19.12 41.06 6.26
CA LEU A 4 20.20 41.87 6.81
C LEU A 4 21.50 41.72 5.99
N SER A 5 21.84 40.51 5.53
CA SER A 5 22.98 40.29 4.61
C SER A 5 22.72 40.93 3.24
N PHE A 6 21.48 40.92 2.76
CA PHE A 6 21.10 41.57 1.51
C PHE A 6 21.18 43.10 1.62
N ILE A 7 20.68 43.67 2.73
CA ILE A 7 20.82 45.11 3.03
C ILE A 7 22.31 45.48 3.18
N ALA A 8 23.10 44.68 3.89
CA ALA A 8 24.54 44.89 4.03
C ALA A 8 25.24 44.86 2.67
N PHE A 9 24.92 43.87 1.83
CA PHE A 9 25.46 43.78 0.47
C PHE A 9 25.12 45.03 -0.37
N ILE A 10 23.84 45.43 -0.42
CA ILE A 10 23.41 46.65 -1.14
C ILE A 10 24.09 47.90 -0.58
N SER A 11 24.22 48.00 0.74
CA SER A 11 24.88 49.14 1.40
C SER A 11 26.37 49.22 1.08
N THR A 12 27.08 48.08 1.10
CA THR A 12 28.49 48.01 0.71
C THR A 12 28.67 48.36 -0.77
N GLN A 13 27.79 47.86 -1.65
CA GLN A 13 27.83 48.19 -3.08
C GLN A 13 27.62 49.68 -3.32
N ARG A 14 26.65 50.31 -2.65
CA ARG A 14 26.42 51.75 -2.76
C ARG A 14 27.65 52.57 -2.35
N LEU A 15 28.29 52.19 -1.25
CA LEU A 15 29.49 52.85 -0.73
C LEU A 15 30.70 52.66 -1.67
N LEU A 16 30.76 51.53 -2.37
CA LEU A 16 31.76 51.23 -3.39
C LEU A 16 31.51 51.97 -4.70
N PHE A 17 30.25 52.21 -5.10
CA PHE A 17 29.90 53.01 -6.28
C PHE A 17 30.21 54.52 -6.10
N GLU A 18 30.16 55.01 -4.87
CA GLU A 18 30.51 56.41 -4.53
C GLU A 18 32.03 56.65 -4.54
N ASN A 19 32.84 55.59 -4.50
CA ASN A 19 34.30 55.64 -4.61
C ASN A 19 34.74 55.14 -5.99
N HIS A 20 35.76 55.74 -6.63
CA HIS A 20 36.26 55.23 -7.92
C HIS A 20 36.84 53.81 -7.75
N PHE A 21 36.15 52.83 -8.32
CA PHE A 21 36.60 51.44 -8.32
C PHE A 21 37.70 51.26 -9.36
N ASP A 22 38.89 50.83 -8.94
CA ASP A 22 40.01 50.53 -9.82
C ASP A 22 40.18 49.00 -9.95
N PHE A 23 40.44 48.51 -11.15
CA PHE A 23 40.70 47.09 -11.44
C PHE A 23 42.17 46.71 -11.20
N SER A 24 42.79 47.31 -10.19
CA SER A 24 44.14 46.99 -9.71
C SER A 24 44.09 46.03 -8.52
N PRO A 25 45.19 45.36 -8.17
CA PRO A 25 45.27 44.53 -6.95
C PRO A 25 44.86 45.30 -5.68
N ASP A 26 45.23 46.58 -5.60
CA ASP A 26 44.86 47.46 -4.48
C ASP A 26 43.36 47.78 -4.47
N GLY A 27 42.77 48.00 -5.65
CA GLY A 27 41.32 48.18 -5.79
C GLY A 27 40.51 46.93 -5.43
N MET A 28 40.98 45.73 -5.82
CA MET A 28 40.41 44.46 -5.35
C MET A 28 40.55 44.27 -3.83
N SER A 29 41.71 44.60 -3.27
CA SER A 29 41.93 44.49 -1.82
C SER A 29 41.00 45.43 -1.04
N PHE A 30 40.82 46.66 -1.54
CA PHE A 30 39.86 47.62 -1.00
C PHE A 30 38.42 47.11 -1.09
N TYR A 31 38.01 46.54 -2.23
CA TYR A 31 36.69 45.92 -2.44
C TYR A 31 36.40 44.88 -1.35
N ILE A 32 37.30 43.90 -1.21
CA ILE A 32 37.16 42.78 -0.28
C ILE A 32 37.13 43.29 1.16
N ASN A 33 37.93 44.30 1.49
CA ASN A 33 37.94 44.93 2.81
C ASN A 33 36.64 45.66 3.16
N GLN A 34 35.87 46.14 2.19
CA GLN A 34 34.55 46.72 2.50
C GLN A 34 33.53 45.64 2.89
N PHE A 35 33.64 44.44 2.31
CA PHE A 35 32.82 43.28 2.70
C PHE A 35 33.26 42.65 4.02
N SER A 36 34.55 42.76 4.37
CA SER A 36 35.09 42.17 5.61
C SER A 36 34.42 42.71 6.88
N LYS A 37 33.94 43.96 6.85
CA LYS A 37 33.15 44.59 7.93
C LYS A 37 31.88 43.82 8.31
N PHE A 38 31.33 43.05 7.36
CA PHE A 38 30.13 42.23 7.54
C PHE A 38 30.43 40.73 7.46
N ASN A 39 31.69 40.30 7.56
CA ASN A 39 32.09 38.89 7.43
C ASN A 39 31.29 37.96 8.34
N GLY A 40 31.08 38.34 9.61
CA GLY A 40 30.28 37.53 10.54
C GLY A 40 28.81 37.36 10.09
N LEU A 41 28.22 38.41 9.52
CA LEU A 41 26.85 38.40 9.02
C LEU A 41 26.72 37.52 7.76
N PHE A 42 27.67 37.62 6.82
CA PHE A 42 27.70 36.76 5.63
C PHE A 42 27.99 35.30 6.00
N ALA A 43 28.94 35.04 6.90
CA ALA A 43 29.25 33.70 7.38
C ALA A 43 28.07 33.06 8.11
N ALA A 44 27.35 33.82 8.95
CA ALA A 44 26.13 33.34 9.61
C ALA A 44 25.03 33.02 8.59
N THR A 45 24.82 33.87 7.58
CA THR A 45 23.83 33.61 6.52
C THR A 45 24.18 32.38 5.69
N ILE A 46 25.44 32.22 5.27
CA ILE A 46 25.90 31.01 4.56
C ILE A 46 25.70 29.76 5.41
N THR A 47 26.08 29.82 6.69
CA THR A 47 25.90 28.71 7.64
C THR A 47 24.42 28.32 7.77
N ILE A 48 23.52 29.30 7.88
CA ILE A 48 22.06 29.05 7.97
C ILE A 48 21.52 28.42 6.68
N ILE A 49 21.98 28.88 5.51
CA ILE A 49 21.60 28.29 4.21
C ILE A 49 22.03 26.83 4.12
N LEU A 50 23.29 26.56 4.44
CA LEU A 50 23.86 25.21 4.41
C LEU A 50 23.14 24.30 5.42
N ALA A 51 22.85 24.79 6.62
CA ALA A 51 22.08 24.05 7.62
C ALA A 51 20.66 23.75 7.12
N TYR A 52 19.97 24.71 6.51
CA TYR A 52 18.63 24.53 5.95
C TYR A 52 18.60 23.45 4.85
N TYR A 53 19.48 23.55 3.84
CA TYR A 53 19.56 22.55 2.78
C TYR A 53 20.03 21.19 3.30
N GLY A 54 20.91 21.16 4.31
CA GLY A 54 21.30 19.95 5.01
C GLY A 54 20.09 19.24 5.64
N ILE A 55 19.24 19.98 6.35
CA ILE A 55 18.01 19.47 6.97
C ILE A 55 17.02 18.98 5.90
N GLU A 56 16.79 19.76 4.83
CA GLU A 56 15.88 19.34 3.76
C GLU A 56 16.36 18.07 3.04
N ARG A 57 17.67 17.94 2.83
CA ARG A 57 18.26 16.71 2.29
C ARG A 57 18.07 15.51 3.22
N LEU A 58 18.23 15.70 4.53
CA LEU A 58 17.98 14.65 5.52
C LEU A 58 16.52 14.21 5.53
N LYS A 59 15.57 15.15 5.50
CA LYS A 59 14.13 14.85 5.38
C LYS A 59 13.80 14.10 4.10
N ALA A 60 14.41 14.49 2.97
CA ALA A 60 14.22 13.81 1.69
C ALA A 60 14.76 12.37 1.74
N ALA A 61 15.94 12.17 2.34
CA ALA A 61 16.52 10.85 2.53
C ALA A 61 15.68 9.96 3.47
N GLU A 62 15.13 10.53 4.54
CA GLU A 62 14.23 9.83 5.47
C GLU A 62 12.95 9.36 4.77
N ARG A 63 12.29 10.25 4.01
CA ARG A 63 11.11 9.89 3.20
C ARG A 63 11.42 8.80 2.19
N ALA A 64 12.51 8.95 1.45
CA ALA A 64 12.94 7.94 0.47
C ALA A 64 13.20 6.58 1.13
N ASN A 65 13.74 6.56 2.36
CA ASN A 65 13.96 5.33 3.09
C ASN A 65 12.64 4.69 3.56
N ILE A 66 11.70 5.49 4.08
CA ILE A 66 10.36 5.01 4.45
C ILE A 66 9.64 4.41 3.24
N ASP A 67 9.68 5.08 2.09
CA ASP A 67 9.05 4.61 0.86
C ASP A 67 9.71 3.33 0.35
N LYS A 68 11.05 3.25 0.40
CA LYS A 68 11.78 2.05 0.05
C LYS A 68 11.37 0.87 0.93
N VAL A 69 11.37 1.05 2.26
CA VAL A 69 10.95 0.00 3.19
C VAL A 69 9.51 -0.44 2.90
N ARG A 70 8.61 0.48 2.59
CA ARG A 70 7.23 0.15 2.22
C ARG A 70 7.16 -0.69 0.94
N LEU A 71 7.89 -0.30 -0.11
CA LEU A 71 7.92 -1.04 -1.38
C LEU A 71 8.52 -2.43 -1.22
N ASP A 72 9.59 -2.57 -0.43
CA ASP A 72 10.20 -3.86 -0.12
C ASP A 72 9.19 -4.76 0.61
N ARG A 73 8.48 -4.21 1.61
CA ARG A 73 7.42 -4.93 2.33
C ARG A 73 6.26 -5.32 1.42
N TYR A 74 5.86 -4.46 0.48
CA TYR A 74 4.84 -4.79 -0.50
C TYR A 74 5.30 -5.93 -1.41
N SER A 75 6.55 -5.93 -1.86
CA SER A 75 7.11 -6.98 -2.69
C SER A 75 7.10 -8.34 -1.98
N ASP A 76 7.53 -8.38 -0.72
CA ASP A 76 7.52 -9.59 0.11
C ASP A 76 6.08 -10.11 0.31
N TRP A 77 5.20 -9.23 0.76
CA TRP A 77 3.79 -9.55 0.99
C TRP A 77 3.11 -10.05 -0.28
N LYS A 78 3.34 -9.37 -1.41
CA LYS A 78 2.81 -9.76 -2.72
C LYS A 78 3.29 -11.14 -3.12
N THR A 79 4.56 -11.47 -2.89
CA THR A 79 5.13 -12.78 -3.24
C THR A 79 4.41 -13.91 -2.50
N ILE A 80 4.18 -13.73 -1.19
CA ILE A 80 3.47 -14.72 -0.36
C ILE A 80 2.01 -14.86 -0.82
N THR A 81 1.34 -13.74 -1.07
CA THR A 81 -0.07 -13.74 -1.46
C THR A 81 -0.28 -14.29 -2.88
N ASP A 82 0.57 -13.92 -3.84
CA ASP A 82 0.51 -14.41 -5.22
C ASP A 82 0.72 -15.94 -5.27
N ALA A 83 1.64 -16.48 -4.44
CA ALA A 83 1.84 -17.93 -4.33
C ALA A 83 0.57 -18.65 -3.85
N ARG A 84 -0.19 -18.06 -2.91
CA ARG A 84 -1.47 -18.63 -2.45
C ARG A 84 -2.56 -18.54 -3.50
N ILE A 85 -2.62 -17.43 -4.24
CA ILE A 85 -3.56 -17.28 -5.36
C ILE A 85 -3.25 -18.31 -6.44
N ASP A 86 -1.98 -18.60 -6.71
CA ASP A 86 -1.58 -19.59 -7.69
C ASP A 86 -2.03 -21.02 -7.34
N VAL A 87 -2.24 -21.34 -6.06
CA VAL A 87 -2.81 -22.63 -5.63
C VAL A 87 -4.28 -22.76 -6.05
N VAL A 88 -5.05 -21.66 -6.06
CA VAL A 88 -6.51 -21.68 -6.25
C VAL A 88 -6.96 -21.15 -7.62
N LYS A 89 -6.03 -20.61 -8.41
CA LYS A 89 -6.34 -19.91 -9.68
C LYS A 89 -7.07 -20.79 -10.70
N ASP A 90 -6.74 -22.08 -10.73
CA ASP A 90 -7.30 -22.98 -11.72
C ASP A 90 -8.75 -23.31 -11.39
N GLU A 91 -9.14 -23.24 -10.12
CA GLU A 91 -10.53 -23.43 -9.70
C GLU A 91 -11.39 -22.20 -9.96
N ASN A 92 -10.78 -21.00 -9.91
CA ASN A 92 -11.48 -19.73 -10.07
C ASN A 92 -10.58 -18.63 -10.68
N PRO A 93 -10.51 -18.54 -12.03
CA PRO A 93 -9.69 -17.53 -12.70
C PRO A 93 -10.16 -16.09 -12.44
N LEU A 94 -11.47 -15.90 -12.22
CA LEU A 94 -12.04 -14.59 -11.90
C LEU A 94 -11.49 -14.06 -10.58
N PHE A 95 -11.44 -14.90 -9.55
CA PHE A 95 -10.88 -14.52 -8.25
C PHE A 95 -9.46 -13.98 -8.36
N ARG A 96 -8.59 -14.67 -9.12
CA ARG A 96 -7.21 -14.20 -9.35
C ARG A 96 -7.17 -12.79 -9.96
N ARG A 97 -8.01 -12.54 -10.97
CA ARG A 97 -8.07 -11.23 -11.64
C ARG A 97 -8.50 -10.13 -10.68
N GLU A 98 -9.60 -10.35 -9.97
CA GLU A 98 -10.13 -9.33 -9.06
C GLU A 98 -9.20 -9.08 -7.87
N PHE A 99 -8.56 -10.13 -7.35
CA PHE A 99 -7.58 -9.97 -6.28
C PHE A 99 -6.37 -9.12 -6.72
N ILE A 100 -5.85 -9.36 -7.92
CA ILE A 100 -4.73 -8.58 -8.49
C ILE A 100 -5.06 -7.08 -8.54
N ASN A 101 -6.31 -6.73 -8.84
CA ASN A 101 -6.76 -5.34 -8.95
C ASN A 101 -6.77 -4.61 -7.60
N ILE A 102 -7.14 -5.31 -6.53
CA ILE A 102 -7.26 -4.71 -5.18
C ILE A 102 -5.98 -4.81 -4.35
N ARG A 103 -5.02 -5.66 -4.75
CA ARG A 103 -3.93 -6.12 -3.87
C ARG A 103 -3.13 -4.99 -3.22
N TYR A 104 -2.83 -3.92 -3.97
CA TYR A 104 -2.01 -2.82 -3.45
C TYR A 104 -2.78 -2.01 -2.41
N GLN A 105 -4.08 -1.79 -2.63
CA GLN A 105 -4.93 -1.06 -1.68
C GLN A 105 -5.20 -1.90 -0.43
N LEU A 106 -5.38 -3.22 -0.60
CA LEU A 106 -5.47 -4.15 0.52
C LEU A 106 -4.17 -4.16 1.34
N PHE A 107 -3.00 -4.12 0.67
CA PHE A 107 -1.72 -3.96 1.35
C PHE A 107 -1.65 -2.66 2.15
N GLU A 108 -2.02 -1.51 1.55
CA GLU A 108 -1.99 -0.22 2.25
C GLU A 108 -2.90 -0.20 3.48
N ASP A 109 -4.07 -0.86 3.43
CA ASP A 109 -4.98 -0.96 4.58
C ASP A 109 -4.48 -1.92 5.68
N LEU A 110 -3.61 -2.87 5.35
CA LEU A 110 -3.05 -3.85 6.29
C LEU A 110 -1.70 -3.41 6.84
N TYR A 111 -0.92 -2.63 6.08
CA TYR A 111 0.39 -2.13 6.48
C TYR A 111 0.26 -1.15 7.67
N PRO A 112 1.20 -1.16 8.64
CA PRO A 112 2.43 -1.97 8.70
C PRO A 112 2.29 -3.29 9.46
N ALA A 113 1.21 -3.49 10.22
CA ALA A 113 1.09 -4.62 11.14
C ALA A 113 0.70 -5.93 10.43
N PHE A 114 0.07 -5.82 9.25
CA PHE A 114 -0.55 -6.93 8.53
C PHE A 114 -1.45 -7.79 9.41
N ALA A 115 -2.15 -7.13 10.33
CA ALA A 115 -2.91 -7.73 11.41
C ALA A 115 -4.38 -7.30 11.30
N ILE A 116 -5.26 -8.15 11.82
CA ILE A 116 -6.68 -7.83 11.99
C ILE A 116 -7.00 -8.00 13.46
N GLU A 117 -7.30 -6.88 14.12
CA GLU A 117 -7.42 -6.81 15.58
C GLU A 117 -8.81 -7.18 16.09
N ASN A 118 -9.84 -7.08 15.25
CA ASN A 118 -11.22 -7.34 15.66
C ASN A 118 -12.16 -7.57 14.47
N LYS A 119 -13.36 -8.10 14.77
CA LYS A 119 -14.44 -8.37 13.80
C LYS A 119 -14.87 -7.14 13.01
N LYS A 120 -14.82 -5.94 13.60
CA LYS A 120 -15.21 -4.69 12.92
C LYS A 120 -14.23 -4.36 11.78
N GLN A 121 -12.94 -4.48 12.03
CA GLN A 121 -11.90 -4.29 11.02
C GLN A 121 -12.00 -5.34 9.92
N LEU A 122 -12.19 -6.62 10.28
CA LEU A 122 -12.40 -7.70 9.31
C LEU A 122 -13.58 -7.40 8.39
N ARG A 123 -14.73 -7.03 8.99
CA ARG A 123 -15.95 -6.70 8.26
C ARG A 123 -15.76 -5.50 7.34
N ALA A 124 -15.03 -4.47 7.77
CA ALA A 124 -14.75 -3.30 6.95
C ALA A 124 -13.94 -3.67 5.70
N LEU A 125 -12.87 -4.45 5.86
CA LEU A 125 -12.04 -4.92 4.74
C LEU A 125 -12.84 -5.83 3.80
N PHE A 126 -13.58 -6.79 4.35
CA PHE A 126 -14.41 -7.71 3.58
C PHE A 126 -15.46 -6.96 2.75
N ASN A 127 -16.19 -6.03 3.35
CA ASN A 127 -17.20 -5.24 2.66
C ASN A 127 -16.60 -4.32 1.59
N LYS A 128 -15.44 -3.72 1.85
CA LYS A 128 -14.76 -2.82 0.93
C LYS A 128 -14.33 -3.54 -0.36
N TYR A 129 -13.81 -4.76 -0.25
CA TYR A 129 -13.12 -5.42 -1.36
C TYR A 129 -13.84 -6.64 -1.94
N PHE A 130 -14.64 -7.36 -1.13
CA PHE A 130 -15.03 -8.72 -1.49
C PHE A 130 -16.54 -8.98 -1.46
N ALA A 131 -17.31 -8.36 -0.56
CA ALA A 131 -18.73 -8.69 -0.34
C ALA A 131 -19.54 -8.76 -1.65
N ASN A 132 -19.39 -7.77 -2.53
CA ASN A 132 -20.13 -7.72 -3.81
C ASN A 132 -19.61 -8.71 -4.86
N LEU A 133 -18.41 -9.25 -4.69
CA LEU A 133 -17.79 -10.20 -5.62
C LEU A 133 -18.02 -11.65 -5.21
N ILE A 134 -18.43 -11.93 -3.96
CA ILE A 134 -18.61 -13.28 -3.45
C ILE A 134 -19.55 -14.13 -4.33
N PRO A 135 -20.75 -13.66 -4.74
CA PRO A 135 -21.61 -14.43 -5.66
C PRO A 135 -20.94 -14.77 -6.99
N ALA A 136 -20.15 -13.84 -7.53
CA ALA A 136 -19.44 -14.04 -8.79
C ALA A 136 -18.30 -15.05 -8.62
N PHE A 137 -17.57 -15.00 -7.51
CA PHE A 137 -16.53 -15.99 -7.22
C PHE A 137 -17.14 -17.39 -7.08
N GLU A 138 -18.23 -17.53 -6.33
CA GLU A 138 -18.87 -18.82 -6.14
C GLU A 138 -19.40 -19.42 -7.46
N SER A 139 -20.05 -18.61 -8.30
CA SER A 139 -20.58 -19.05 -9.60
C SER A 139 -19.54 -19.26 -10.70
N ASN A 140 -18.32 -18.72 -10.53
CA ASN A 140 -17.19 -18.95 -11.44
C ASN A 140 -16.29 -20.11 -10.99
N ASN A 141 -16.64 -20.79 -9.89
CA ASN A 141 -15.92 -21.99 -9.48
C ASN A 141 -16.24 -23.17 -10.43
N LYS A 142 -15.20 -23.85 -10.94
CA LYS A 142 -15.37 -24.99 -11.86
C LYS A 142 -16.28 -26.10 -11.31
N LYS A 143 -16.15 -26.42 -10.02
CA LYS A 143 -16.94 -27.47 -9.37
C LYS A 143 -18.39 -27.02 -9.20
N GLN A 144 -18.63 -25.74 -8.88
CA GLN A 144 -19.98 -25.18 -8.84
C GLN A 144 -20.67 -25.31 -10.20
N GLN A 145 -19.97 -24.95 -11.28
CA GLN A 145 -20.48 -25.04 -12.65
C GLN A 145 -20.75 -26.49 -13.04
N GLY A 146 -19.82 -27.39 -12.72
CA GLY A 146 -19.95 -28.82 -13.00
C GLY A 146 -21.08 -29.51 -12.23
N CYS A 147 -21.40 -29.03 -11.02
CA CYS A 147 -22.52 -29.51 -10.21
C CYS A 147 -23.84 -28.77 -10.48
N GLY A 148 -23.90 -27.88 -11.49
CA GLY A 148 -25.11 -27.15 -11.86
C GLY A 148 -25.59 -26.14 -10.82
N GLY A 149 -24.70 -25.68 -9.94
CA GLY A 149 -25.03 -24.70 -8.89
C GLY A 149 -25.93 -25.21 -7.76
N ILE A 150 -26.01 -26.52 -7.59
CA ILE A 150 -26.73 -27.15 -6.47
C ILE A 150 -25.81 -27.19 -5.25
N TYR A 151 -26.30 -26.85 -4.07
CA TYR A 151 -25.53 -26.83 -2.83
C TYR A 151 -25.95 -28.00 -1.94
N GLN A 152 -24.99 -28.60 -1.24
CA GLN A 152 -25.24 -29.70 -0.31
C GLN A 152 -26.07 -29.25 0.91
N SER A 153 -25.79 -28.05 1.41
CA SER A 153 -26.43 -27.47 2.59
C SER A 153 -26.34 -25.94 2.54
N ALA A 154 -27.07 -25.26 3.42
CA ALA A 154 -27.02 -23.80 3.52
C ALA A 154 -25.63 -23.24 3.87
N ALA A 155 -24.85 -24.01 4.63
CA ALA A 155 -23.48 -23.68 5.04
C ALA A 155 -22.41 -24.15 4.03
N TYR A 156 -22.81 -24.85 2.96
CA TYR A 156 -21.87 -25.30 1.94
C TYR A 156 -21.38 -24.13 1.09
N THR A 157 -20.09 -24.16 0.78
CA THR A 157 -19.45 -23.26 -0.19
C THR A 157 -18.54 -24.06 -1.11
N TYR A 158 -18.48 -23.67 -2.37
CA TYR A 158 -17.57 -24.20 -3.37
C TYR A 158 -16.20 -23.53 -3.31
N PHE A 159 -16.15 -22.23 -3.02
CA PHE A 159 -14.90 -21.46 -3.03
C PHE A 159 -14.57 -20.78 -1.68
N GLY A 160 -15.43 -20.90 -0.67
CA GLY A 160 -15.23 -20.22 0.62
C GLY A 160 -13.90 -20.57 1.30
N GLN A 161 -13.53 -21.86 1.35
CA GLN A 161 -12.26 -22.28 1.97
C GLN A 161 -11.02 -21.75 1.23
N ASN A 162 -11.06 -21.72 -0.11
CA ASN A 162 -10.00 -21.14 -0.93
C ASN A 162 -9.88 -19.63 -0.71
N PHE A 163 -11.03 -18.95 -0.61
CA PHE A 163 -11.08 -17.54 -0.26
C PHE A 163 -10.45 -17.28 1.12
N LEU A 164 -10.84 -18.05 2.14
CA LEU A 164 -10.25 -17.98 3.49
C LEU A 164 -8.74 -18.18 3.44
N PHE A 165 -8.27 -19.20 2.73
CA PHE A 165 -6.85 -19.53 2.59
C PHE A 165 -6.02 -18.36 2.01
N VAL A 166 -6.55 -17.67 1.00
CA VAL A 166 -5.87 -16.54 0.37
C VAL A 166 -5.96 -15.28 1.24
N PHE A 167 -7.16 -14.93 1.71
CA PHE A 167 -7.35 -13.72 2.51
C PHE A 167 -6.60 -13.79 3.84
N LEU A 168 -6.80 -14.86 4.63
CA LEU A 168 -6.14 -15.02 5.92
C LEU A 168 -4.63 -15.29 5.78
N GLY A 169 -4.20 -15.76 4.60
CA GLY A 169 -2.81 -15.88 4.23
C GLY A 169 -2.15 -14.55 3.89
N SER A 170 -2.94 -13.54 3.53
CA SER A 170 -2.49 -12.15 3.34
C SER A 170 -2.33 -11.40 4.66
N VAL A 171 -2.91 -11.91 5.75
CA VAL A 171 -2.80 -11.37 7.11
C VAL A 171 -1.71 -12.16 7.84
N ILE A 172 -0.46 -11.71 7.69
CA ILE A 172 0.72 -12.38 8.27
C ILE A 172 0.95 -12.03 9.75
N GLY A 173 0.31 -10.97 10.24
CA GLY A 173 0.35 -10.54 11.63
C GLY A 173 -0.65 -11.28 12.51
N VAL A 174 -0.84 -10.76 13.73
CA VAL A 174 -1.79 -11.32 14.69
C VAL A 174 -3.22 -11.18 14.16
N LYS A 175 -4.00 -12.24 14.35
CA LYS A 175 -5.43 -12.29 14.09
C LYS A 175 -6.14 -12.46 15.42
N TYR A 176 -7.26 -11.76 15.59
CA TYR A 176 -8.12 -11.97 16.74
C TYR A 176 -8.77 -13.36 16.73
N ASP A 177 -9.21 -13.82 17.91
CA ASP A 177 -9.85 -15.11 18.06
C ASP A 177 -11.16 -15.17 17.25
N ASN A 178 -11.36 -16.26 16.53
CA ASN A 178 -12.50 -16.50 15.63
C ASN A 178 -12.51 -15.74 14.29
N ALA A 179 -11.39 -15.11 13.89
CA ALA A 179 -11.32 -14.41 12.60
C ALA A 179 -11.65 -15.30 11.38
N THR A 180 -11.35 -16.59 11.47
CA THR A 180 -11.63 -17.56 10.41
C THR A 180 -13.13 -17.84 10.28
N GLU A 181 -13.78 -18.12 11.40
CA GLU A 181 -15.20 -18.42 11.53
C GLU A 181 -16.03 -17.21 11.12
N ASP A 182 -15.67 -16.02 11.61
CA ASP A 182 -16.32 -14.77 11.25
C ASP A 182 -16.20 -14.45 9.76
N LEU A 183 -15.04 -14.72 9.15
CA LEU A 183 -14.85 -14.51 7.71
C LEU A 183 -15.71 -15.46 6.89
N LEU A 184 -15.80 -16.73 7.30
CA LEU A 184 -16.66 -17.71 6.65
C LEU A 184 -18.14 -17.34 6.79
N GLU A 185 -18.55 -16.86 7.97
CA GLU A 185 -19.90 -16.34 8.22
C GLU A 185 -20.23 -15.18 7.26
N MET A 186 -19.31 -14.22 7.11
CA MET A 186 -19.48 -13.10 6.17
C MET A 186 -19.53 -13.55 4.71
N TYR A 187 -18.70 -14.54 4.34
CA TYR A 187 -18.73 -15.14 3.01
C TYR A 187 -20.09 -15.77 2.72
N LEU A 188 -20.58 -16.63 3.62
CA LEU A 188 -21.88 -17.29 3.50
C LEU A 188 -23.04 -16.29 3.44
N ALA A 189 -23.00 -15.25 4.26
CA ALA A 189 -24.01 -14.19 4.27
C ALA A 189 -24.04 -13.37 2.97
N SER A 190 -22.95 -13.36 2.21
CA SER A 190 -22.85 -12.66 0.92
C SER A 190 -23.27 -13.53 -0.26
N LEU A 191 -23.58 -14.80 -0.04
CA LEU A 191 -24.10 -15.67 -1.10
C LEU A 191 -25.58 -15.38 -1.37
N PRO A 192 -26.07 -15.63 -2.59
CA PRO A 192 -27.48 -15.46 -2.91
C PRO A 192 -28.38 -16.31 -1.98
N SER A 193 -29.53 -15.75 -1.58
CA SER A 193 -30.49 -16.43 -0.71
C SER A 193 -31.34 -17.46 -1.47
N ASP A 194 -31.43 -17.34 -2.79
CA ASP A 194 -32.19 -18.19 -3.71
C ASP A 194 -31.38 -19.39 -4.25
N ARG A 195 -30.25 -19.72 -3.61
CA ARG A 195 -29.44 -20.90 -3.95
C ARG A 195 -30.27 -22.18 -3.87
N ILE A 196 -30.09 -23.05 -4.84
CA ILE A 196 -30.70 -24.39 -4.85
C ILE A 196 -29.95 -25.27 -3.85
N ILE A 197 -30.59 -25.59 -2.73
CA ILE A 197 -30.04 -26.44 -1.68
C ILE A 197 -30.79 -27.77 -1.68
N ASP A 198 -30.13 -28.83 -2.14
CA ASP A 198 -30.68 -30.18 -2.15
C ASP A 198 -29.52 -31.18 -2.07
N SER A 199 -29.42 -31.86 -0.93
CA SER A 199 -28.33 -32.79 -0.65
C SER A 199 -28.32 -34.00 -1.59
N LEU A 200 -29.49 -34.54 -1.97
CA LEU A 200 -29.59 -35.70 -2.84
C LEU A 200 -29.27 -35.32 -4.29
N ALA A 201 -29.83 -34.19 -4.76
CA ALA A 201 -29.51 -33.68 -6.08
C ALA A 201 -28.03 -33.28 -6.20
N TYR A 202 -27.45 -32.72 -5.13
CA TYR A 202 -26.02 -32.42 -5.06
C TYR A 202 -25.17 -33.68 -5.16
N GLN A 203 -25.49 -34.74 -4.41
CA GLN A 203 -24.76 -36.02 -4.50
C GLN A 203 -24.78 -36.58 -5.92
N SER A 204 -25.96 -36.61 -6.55
CA SER A 204 -26.09 -37.05 -7.95
C SER A 204 -25.28 -36.17 -8.92
N ALA A 205 -25.29 -34.85 -8.72
CA ALA A 205 -24.51 -33.93 -9.54
C ALA A 205 -23.00 -34.10 -9.34
N LEU A 206 -22.56 -34.31 -8.10
CA LEU A 206 -21.16 -34.54 -7.75
C LEU A 206 -20.62 -35.85 -8.33
N GLU A 207 -21.38 -36.94 -8.27
CA GLU A 207 -21.01 -38.21 -8.88
C GLU A 207 -20.81 -38.07 -10.39
N ARG A 208 -21.73 -37.36 -11.07
CA ARG A 208 -21.58 -37.06 -12.50
C ARG A 208 -20.34 -36.20 -12.77
N TYR A 209 -20.13 -35.15 -11.98
CA TYR A 209 -18.96 -34.28 -12.12
C TYR A 209 -17.65 -35.07 -12.00
N ILE A 210 -17.54 -35.94 -10.99
CA ILE A 210 -16.37 -36.79 -10.76
C ILE A 210 -16.17 -37.76 -11.92
N LYS A 211 -17.25 -38.40 -12.42
CA LYS A 211 -17.17 -39.37 -13.52
C LYS A 211 -16.63 -38.78 -14.83
N TYR A 212 -16.85 -37.50 -15.10
CA TYR A 212 -16.49 -36.87 -16.38
C TYR A 212 -15.26 -35.96 -16.32
N ASN A 213 -14.72 -35.69 -15.12
CA ASN A 213 -13.58 -34.79 -14.94
C ASN A 213 -12.37 -35.44 -14.23
N ASN A 214 -12.47 -36.72 -13.87
CA ASN A 214 -11.36 -37.59 -13.50
C ASN A 214 -11.12 -38.63 -14.60
#